data_AF-A0A0F7Q4Y5-F1
#
_entry.id   AF-A0A0F7Q4Y5-F1
#
_cell.length_a   1.000
_cell.length_b   1.000
_cell.length_c   1.000
_cell.angle_alpha   90.00
_cell.angle_beta   90.00
_cell.angle_gamma   90.00
#
_symmetry.space_group_name_H-M   'P 1'
#
loop_
_entity.id
_entity.type
_entity.pdbx_description
1 polymer ?
#
loop_
_entity_poly.entity_id
_entity_poly.type
_entity_poly.pdbx_seq_one_letter_code
_entity_poly.pdbx_strand_id
1 'polypeptide(L)'
;MDKEGTMKSLNNNFARVTCMSCPSHCEVKPNASLRVSFCQEYCFCTWPEASRYFSLGIMEGLLKQQYHYLYLGCVFVDFSISYLRFFTDKKWLDYLYETKLKIVLVCDRHLRPLANYWYKHHKDIFLIIYQQDNLKSAGDKLKKRFIYQRDAFFHGLSLSTLEFDVLGALIAGEDCNHLARGRHLDIRAVYAAKRRAEKKMGADINTPCIISPTQIGRYIMKGWLFLVIAIVG
;
A
#
# COMPACT_ATOMS: atom_id res chain seq x y z
N MET A 1 0.81 42.83 17.62
CA MET A 1 1.62 43.00 16.40
C MET A 1 2.46 41.75 16.14
N ASP A 2 1.78 40.61 16.11
CA ASP A 2 1.60 39.73 14.94
C ASP A 2 2.79 39.60 14.00
N LYS A 3 3.49 38.46 14.12
CA LYS A 3 4.06 37.73 12.99
C LYS A 3 3.91 36.23 13.24
N GLU A 4 2.67 35.77 13.16
CA GLU A 4 2.36 34.35 13.04
C GLU A 4 2.65 33.94 11.59
N GLY A 5 3.86 33.41 11.39
CA GLY A 5 4.35 32.94 10.10
C GLY A 5 3.53 31.74 9.65
N THR A 6 2.63 31.99 8.70
CA THR A 6 1.86 30.99 7.97
C THR A 6 2.80 29.98 7.30
N MET A 7 3.06 28.86 7.96
CA MET A 7 3.61 27.67 7.31
C MET A 7 2.53 27.14 6.36
N LYS A 8 2.69 27.48 5.08
CA LYS A 8 1.90 26.97 3.96
C LYS A 8 1.82 25.45 4.04
N SER A 9 0.61 24.96 4.31
CA SER A 9 0.16 23.60 4.02
C SER A 9 0.55 23.23 2.59
N LEU A 10 1.57 22.38 2.43
CA LEU A 10 1.74 21.60 1.22
C LEU A 10 0.68 20.52 1.27
N ASN A 11 -0.46 20.82 0.65
CA ASN A 11 -1.64 20.00 0.55
C ASN A 11 -1.36 18.74 -0.30
N ASN A 12 -0.59 17.79 0.26
CA ASN A 12 -0.63 16.40 -0.20
C ASN A 12 -1.86 15.80 0.47
N ASN A 13 -2.98 15.73 -0.25
CA ASN A 13 -4.21 15.08 0.21
C ASN A 13 -4.00 13.56 0.33
N PHE A 14 -3.20 13.13 1.30
CA PHE A 14 -3.15 11.73 1.69
C PHE A 14 -4.47 11.36 2.33
N ALA A 15 -4.96 10.17 2.01
CA ALA A 15 -6.18 9.68 2.60
C ALA A 15 -6.04 9.47 4.12
N ARG A 16 -7.17 9.52 4.81
CA ARG A 16 -7.25 9.44 6.27
C ARG A 16 -6.84 8.04 6.74
N VAL A 17 -6.12 7.99 7.86
CA VAL A 17 -5.81 6.72 8.54
C VAL A 17 -6.78 6.59 9.71
N THR A 18 -7.69 5.63 9.63
CA THR A 18 -8.72 5.39 10.66
C THR A 18 -8.51 4.04 11.34
N CYS A 19 -8.66 4.02 12.66
CA CYS A 19 -8.62 2.80 13.44
C CYS A 19 -9.85 1.92 13.16
N MET A 20 -9.63 0.62 13.04
CA MET A 20 -10.67 -0.41 12.89
C MET A 20 -10.94 -1.17 14.20
N SER A 21 -10.02 -1.11 15.17
CA SER A 21 -10.16 -1.81 16.45
C SER A 21 -11.16 -1.12 17.39
N CYS A 22 -11.24 0.21 17.35
CA CYS A 22 -12.09 0.96 18.27
C CYS A 22 -13.49 1.19 17.67
N PRO A 23 -14.57 1.13 18.48
CA PRO A 23 -15.94 1.41 18.00
C PRO A 23 -16.12 2.83 17.45
N SER A 24 -15.22 3.75 17.82
CA SER A 24 -15.27 5.16 17.43
C SER A 24 -14.59 5.45 16.08
N HIS A 25 -13.98 4.45 15.43
CA HIS A 25 -13.17 4.62 14.22
C HIS A 25 -12.24 5.84 14.27
N CYS A 26 -11.46 5.94 15.36
CA CYS A 26 -10.68 7.14 15.65
C CYS A 26 -9.70 7.46 14.50
N GLU A 27 -9.59 8.74 14.17
CA GLU A 27 -8.62 9.22 13.18
C GLU A 27 -7.24 9.26 13.83
N VAL A 28 -6.32 8.48 13.25
CA VAL A 28 -4.90 8.45 13.62
C VAL A 28 -4.14 9.53 12.86
N LYS A 29 -4.52 9.78 11.61
CA LYS A 29 -4.00 10.86 10.77
C LYS A 29 -5.02 11.36 9.73
N PRO A 30 -4.96 12.64 9.30
CA PRO A 30 -3.93 13.64 9.61
C PRO A 30 -4.06 14.29 10.99
N ASN A 31 -5.25 14.34 11.58
CA ASN A 31 -5.45 14.90 12.91
C ASN A 31 -5.62 13.76 13.90
N ALA A 32 -4.57 13.48 14.68
CA ALA A 32 -4.66 12.51 15.76
C ALA A 32 -5.74 13.00 16.74
N SER A 33 -6.91 12.34 16.72
CA SER A 33 -7.97 12.68 17.65
C SER A 33 -7.49 12.42 19.08
N LEU A 34 -7.90 13.25 20.05
CA LEU A 34 -7.62 13.00 21.48
C LEU A 34 -8.04 11.58 21.90
N ARG A 35 -9.00 10.99 21.18
CA ARG A 35 -9.50 9.61 21.36
C ARG A 35 -8.46 8.54 21.03
N VAL A 36 -7.43 8.82 20.22
CA VAL A 36 -6.30 7.89 19.97
C VAL A 36 -5.53 7.64 21.26
N SER A 37 -5.35 8.66 22.09
CA SER A 37 -4.72 8.55 23.41
C SER A 37 -5.50 7.66 24.38
N PHE A 38 -6.80 7.46 24.14
CA PHE A 38 -7.69 6.58 24.92
C PHE A 38 -7.97 5.25 24.23
N CYS A 39 -7.30 4.93 23.12
CA CYS A 39 -7.43 3.62 22.48
C CYS A 39 -6.74 2.60 23.37
N GLN A 40 -7.52 1.89 24.20
CA GLN A 40 -7.04 0.91 25.18
C GLN A 40 -6.58 -0.41 24.53
N GLU A 41 -6.82 -0.58 23.23
CA GLU A 41 -6.41 -1.74 22.43
C GLU A 41 -5.38 -1.37 21.36
N TYR A 42 -4.63 -2.37 20.87
CA TYR A 42 -3.70 -2.22 19.76
C TYR A 42 -4.38 -1.61 18.54
N CYS A 43 -3.81 -0.51 18.03
CA CYS A 43 -4.40 0.23 16.92
C CYS A 43 -4.14 -0.52 15.61
N PHE A 44 -5.20 -1.11 15.05
CA PHE A 44 -5.20 -1.63 13.68
C PHE A 44 -5.86 -0.59 12.79
N CYS A 45 -5.25 -0.32 11.65
CA CYS A 45 -5.68 0.69 10.71
C CYS A 45 -5.65 0.15 9.30
N THR A 46 -6.39 0.82 8.41
CA THR A 46 -6.40 0.55 6.98
C THR A 46 -6.19 1.86 6.22
N TRP A 47 -5.45 1.82 5.10
CA TRP A 47 -5.12 2.99 4.27
C TRP A 47 -4.99 2.57 2.79
N PRO A 48 -5.27 3.43 1.78
CA PRO A 48 -5.65 4.84 1.82
C PRO A 48 -7.11 5.08 2.20
N GLU A 49 -8.04 4.44 1.48
CA GLU A 49 -9.47 4.56 1.74
C GLU A 49 -10.02 3.14 1.77
N ALA A 50 -10.22 2.65 2.98
CA ALA A 50 -10.55 1.25 3.15
C ALA A 50 -11.99 1.02 2.71
N SER A 51 -12.16 0.22 1.66
CA SER A 51 -13.49 -0.30 1.36
C SER A 51 -13.99 -1.07 2.58
N ARG A 52 -15.30 -1.03 2.85
CA ARG A 52 -15.90 -1.78 3.97
C ARG A 52 -15.53 -3.28 3.89
N TYR A 53 -15.45 -3.82 2.67
CA TYR A 53 -15.00 -5.18 2.44
C TYR A 53 -13.54 -5.39 2.83
N PHE A 54 -12.64 -4.44 2.50
CA PHE A 54 -11.24 -4.45 2.91
C PHE A 54 -11.08 -4.54 4.42
N SER A 55 -11.68 -3.62 5.15
CA SER A 55 -11.61 -3.62 6.62
C SER A 55 -12.22 -4.88 7.22
N LEU A 56 -13.36 -5.36 6.71
CA LEU A 56 -14.00 -6.59 7.19
C LEU A 56 -13.13 -7.84 6.93
N GLY A 57 -12.53 -7.96 5.74
CA GLY A 57 -11.67 -9.09 5.39
C GLY A 57 -10.42 -9.17 6.27
N ILE A 58 -9.85 -8.01 6.63
CA ILE A 58 -8.72 -7.94 7.56
C ILE A 58 -9.17 -8.24 9.00
N MET A 59 -10.26 -7.63 9.48
CA MET A 59 -10.78 -7.87 10.84
C MET A 59 -11.16 -9.33 11.05
N GLU A 60 -12.11 -9.83 10.27
CA GLU A 60 -12.68 -11.16 10.46
C GLU A 60 -11.75 -12.27 9.98
N GLY A 61 -11.01 -12.03 8.89
CA GLY A 61 -10.17 -13.04 8.27
C GLY A 61 -8.78 -13.18 8.89
N LEU A 62 -8.13 -12.08 9.29
CA LEU A 62 -6.75 -12.10 9.81
C LEU A 62 -6.69 -11.80 11.30
N LEU A 63 -7.31 -10.73 11.77
CA LEU A 63 -7.10 -10.22 13.12
C LEU A 63 -7.85 -11.03 14.19
N LYS A 64 -9.09 -11.46 13.93
CA LYS A 64 -9.92 -12.22 14.89
C LYS A 64 -9.25 -13.52 15.36
N GLN A 65 -8.48 -14.16 14.48
CA GLN A 65 -7.75 -15.39 14.82
C GLN A 65 -6.39 -15.13 15.49
N GLN A 66 -5.89 -13.89 15.45
CA GLN A 66 -4.49 -13.57 15.78
C GLN A 66 -4.32 -12.44 16.80
N TYR A 67 -5.41 -11.93 17.37
CA TYR A 67 -5.43 -10.76 18.26
C TYR A 67 -4.39 -10.86 19.40
N HIS A 68 -4.18 -12.06 19.94
CA HIS A 68 -3.23 -12.34 21.03
C HIS A 68 -1.74 -12.23 20.66
N TYR A 69 -1.36 -11.97 19.41
CA TYR A 69 0.05 -11.90 19.00
C TYR A 69 0.47 -10.51 18.50
N LEU A 70 -0.48 -9.61 18.28
CA LEU A 70 -0.29 -8.37 17.52
C LEU A 70 -0.21 -7.14 18.43
N TYR A 71 0.64 -7.21 19.46
CA TYR A 71 0.80 -6.21 20.52
C TYR A 71 1.42 -4.86 20.10
N LEU A 72 1.62 -4.59 18.81
CA LEU A 72 2.30 -3.37 18.33
C LEU A 72 1.45 -2.52 17.38
N GLY A 73 0.22 -2.95 17.08
CA GLY A 73 -0.64 -2.28 16.10
C GLY A 73 -0.08 -2.34 14.67
N CYS A 74 -0.95 -2.23 13.67
CA CYS A 74 -0.56 -2.32 12.26
C CYS A 74 -1.39 -1.38 11.38
N VAL A 75 -0.78 -0.88 10.32
CA VAL A 75 -1.50 -0.28 9.19
C VAL A 75 -1.47 -1.28 8.05
N PHE A 76 -2.65 -1.77 7.66
CA PHE A 76 -2.86 -2.57 6.47
C PHE A 76 -3.08 -1.64 5.28
N VAL A 77 -2.12 -1.62 4.37
CA VAL A 77 -2.16 -0.81 3.16
C VAL A 77 -2.81 -1.63 2.05
N ASP A 78 -3.91 -1.13 1.50
CA ASP A 78 -4.51 -1.64 0.27
C ASP A 78 -3.60 -1.29 -0.91
N PHE A 79 -2.73 -2.23 -1.28
CA PHE A 79 -1.74 -2.07 -2.33
C PHE A 79 -2.32 -2.56 -3.66
N SER A 80 -3.35 -1.84 -4.11
CA SER A 80 -4.10 -2.12 -5.35
C SER A 80 -3.90 -1.04 -6.40
N ILE A 81 -4.22 -1.40 -7.66
CA ILE A 81 -4.06 -0.52 -8.82
C ILE A 81 -4.85 0.78 -8.69
N SER A 82 -5.99 0.76 -8.00
CA SER A 82 -6.83 1.92 -7.70
C SER A 82 -6.06 3.06 -7.03
N TYR A 83 -5.04 2.72 -6.26
CA TYR A 83 -4.25 3.64 -5.45
C TYR A 83 -2.82 3.80 -5.97
N LEU A 84 -2.53 3.34 -7.20
CA LEU A 84 -1.19 3.32 -7.76
C LEU A 84 -0.47 4.67 -7.68
N ARG A 85 -1.19 5.77 -7.89
CA ARG A 85 -0.65 7.15 -7.84
C ARG A 85 0.00 7.49 -6.50
N PHE A 86 -0.43 6.87 -5.40
CA PHE A 86 0.21 7.10 -4.12
C PHE A 86 1.57 6.39 -4.04
N PHE A 87 1.74 5.24 -4.69
CA PHE A 87 2.90 4.36 -4.55
C PHE A 87 4.07 4.70 -5.48
N THR A 88 4.02 5.82 -6.18
CA THR A 88 5.07 6.31 -7.09
C THR A 88 6.04 7.28 -6.42
N ASP A 89 5.70 7.79 -5.25
CA ASP A 89 6.52 8.70 -4.45
C ASP A 89 6.80 8.06 -3.08
N LYS A 90 7.88 8.43 -2.38
CA LYS A 90 8.16 7.96 -1.02
C LYS A 90 7.24 8.57 0.03
N LYS A 91 6.61 9.71 -0.28
CA LYS A 91 5.81 10.48 0.70
C LYS A 91 4.70 9.68 1.40
N TRP A 92 4.06 8.70 0.75
CA TRP A 92 3.05 7.86 1.42
C TRP A 92 3.67 7.02 2.54
N LEU A 93 4.88 6.51 2.34
CA LEU A 93 5.59 5.70 3.31
C LEU A 93 6.02 6.56 4.49
N ASP A 94 6.57 7.75 4.23
CA ASP A 94 6.94 8.72 5.27
C ASP A 94 5.70 9.12 6.09
N TYR A 95 4.57 9.38 5.41
CA TYR A 95 3.29 9.71 6.05
C TYR A 95 2.80 8.61 7.01
N LEU A 96 2.92 7.33 6.61
CA LEU A 96 2.55 6.19 7.45
C LEU A 96 3.59 5.89 8.54
N TYR A 97 4.87 6.08 8.27
CA TYR A 97 5.95 5.84 9.24
C TYR A 97 5.82 6.72 10.49
N GLU A 98 5.33 7.95 10.33
CA GLU A 98 5.03 8.86 11.44
C GLU A 98 4.01 8.30 12.43
N THR A 99 3.13 7.38 12.01
CA THR A 99 2.14 6.73 12.91
C THR A 99 2.77 5.75 13.90
N LYS A 100 4.04 5.36 13.69
CA LYS A 100 4.78 4.33 14.45
C LYS A 100 4.18 2.92 14.41
N LEU A 101 3.10 2.71 13.66
CA LEU A 101 2.49 1.41 13.45
C LEU A 101 3.29 0.58 12.43
N LYS A 102 3.19 -0.75 12.53
CA LYS A 102 3.83 -1.64 11.55
C LYS A 102 3.08 -1.61 10.22
N ILE A 103 3.80 -1.35 9.12
CA ILE A 103 3.20 -1.21 7.80
C ILE A 103 3.15 -2.59 7.13
N VAL A 104 1.93 -3.08 6.86
CA VAL A 104 1.68 -4.36 6.18
C VAL A 104 1.03 -4.08 4.83
N LEU A 105 1.67 -4.50 3.74
CA LEU A 105 1.11 -4.33 2.40
C LEU A 105 0.22 -5.52 2.05
N VAL A 106 -1.01 -5.26 1.61
CA VAL A 106 -1.92 -6.27 1.06
C VAL A 106 -1.97 -6.06 -0.45
N CYS A 107 -1.25 -6.91 -1.19
CA CYS A 107 -0.85 -6.65 -2.57
C CYS A 107 -1.67 -7.40 -3.62
N ASP A 108 -2.15 -6.65 -4.61
CA ASP A 108 -2.73 -7.18 -5.86
C ASP A 108 -1.67 -7.94 -6.69
N ARG A 109 -2.10 -8.92 -7.51
CA ARG A 109 -1.21 -9.65 -8.43
C ARG A 109 -0.34 -8.75 -9.29
N HIS A 110 -0.89 -7.66 -9.82
CA HIS A 110 -0.20 -6.81 -10.80
C HIS A 110 0.84 -5.89 -10.15
N LEU A 111 0.59 -5.47 -8.91
CA LEU A 111 1.48 -4.58 -8.18
C LEU A 111 2.56 -5.30 -7.38
N ARG A 112 2.60 -6.64 -7.43
CA ARG A 112 3.62 -7.44 -6.76
C ARG A 112 5.06 -6.95 -7.00
N PRO A 113 5.50 -6.67 -8.25
CA PRO A 113 6.87 -6.21 -8.47
C PRO A 113 7.17 -4.85 -7.85
N LEU A 114 6.15 -3.98 -7.75
CA LEU A 114 6.25 -2.68 -7.12
C LEU A 114 6.29 -2.81 -5.59
N ALA A 115 5.46 -3.65 -5.00
CA ALA A 115 5.51 -3.95 -3.56
C ALA A 115 6.87 -4.53 -3.15
N ASN A 116 7.39 -5.46 -3.97
CA ASN A 116 8.71 -6.05 -3.76
C ASN A 116 9.84 -5.01 -3.85
N TYR A 117 9.73 -4.04 -4.76
CA TYR A 117 10.66 -2.92 -4.85
C TYR A 117 10.65 -2.12 -3.54
N TRP A 118 9.48 -1.70 -3.08
CA TRP A 118 9.34 -0.96 -1.83
C TRP A 118 9.93 -1.72 -0.65
N TYR A 119 9.60 -3.00 -0.50
CA TYR A 119 10.10 -3.84 0.58
C TYR A 119 11.62 -4.06 0.53
N LYS A 120 12.21 -4.17 -0.67
CA LYS A 120 13.66 -4.30 -0.85
C LYS A 120 14.41 -3.03 -0.47
N HIS A 121 13.85 -1.87 -0.79
CA HIS A 121 14.52 -0.58 -0.63
C HIS A 121 14.21 0.11 0.71
N HIS A 122 13.10 -0.25 1.38
CA HIS A 122 12.67 0.38 2.63
C HIS A 122 12.37 -0.65 3.72
N LYS A 123 13.14 -0.59 4.81
CA LYS A 123 13.00 -1.48 5.98
C LYS A 123 11.77 -1.16 6.84
N ASP A 124 11.09 -0.05 6.57
CA ASP A 124 9.90 0.40 7.29
C ASP A 124 8.68 -0.49 7.02
N ILE A 125 8.70 -1.21 5.90
CA ILE A 125 7.64 -2.16 5.54
C ILE A 125 7.89 -3.46 6.31
N PHE A 126 6.91 -3.80 7.14
CA PHE A 126 7.01 -4.93 8.05
C PHE A 126 6.81 -6.28 7.34
N LEU A 127 5.80 -6.35 6.46
CA LEU A 127 5.40 -7.57 5.76
C LEU A 127 4.63 -7.24 4.47
N ILE A 128 4.71 -8.12 3.48
CA ILE A 128 3.80 -8.16 2.33
C ILE A 128 2.94 -9.43 2.38
N ILE A 129 1.64 -9.26 2.21
CA ILE A 129 0.65 -10.32 1.99
C ILE A 129 0.29 -10.29 0.51
N TYR A 130 0.47 -11.41 -0.19
CA TYR A 130 0.13 -11.51 -1.61
C TYR A 130 -1.26 -12.09 -1.80
N GLN A 131 -1.92 -11.74 -2.91
CA GLN A 131 -3.23 -12.31 -3.28
C GLN A 131 -3.29 -13.86 -3.25
N GLN A 132 -2.17 -14.53 -3.53
CA GLN A 132 -2.09 -16.00 -3.54
C GLN A 132 -1.97 -16.62 -2.14
N ASP A 133 -1.71 -15.81 -1.12
CA ASP A 133 -1.66 -16.27 0.26
C ASP A 133 -3.09 -16.47 0.75
N ASN A 134 -3.46 -17.70 1.12
CA ASN A 134 -4.71 -17.92 1.84
C ASN A 134 -4.64 -17.31 3.25
N LEU A 135 -5.80 -17.09 3.89
CA LEU A 135 -5.90 -16.44 5.20
C LEU A 135 -5.00 -17.10 6.26
N LYS A 136 -4.97 -18.44 6.30
CA LYS A 136 -4.09 -19.19 7.20
C LYS A 136 -2.61 -18.88 6.97
N SER A 137 -2.17 -18.87 5.72
CA SER A 137 -0.77 -18.58 5.36
C SER A 137 -0.39 -17.13 5.66
N ALA A 138 -1.29 -16.19 5.38
CA ALA A 138 -1.09 -14.78 5.69
C ALA A 138 -1.00 -14.56 7.21
N GLY A 139 -1.89 -15.21 7.96
CA GLY A 139 -1.83 -15.23 9.42
C GLY A 139 -0.53 -15.85 9.93
N ASP A 140 -0.10 -17.00 9.41
CA ASP A 140 1.14 -17.63 9.84
C ASP A 140 2.35 -16.74 9.54
N LYS A 141 2.36 -16.01 8.42
CA LYS A 141 3.40 -15.01 8.11
C LYS A 141 3.41 -13.86 9.11
N LEU A 142 2.24 -13.30 9.44
CA LEU A 142 2.11 -12.26 10.46
C LEU A 142 2.64 -12.77 11.80
N LYS A 143 2.10 -13.88 12.31
CA LYS A 143 2.52 -14.50 13.56
C LYS A 143 4.02 -14.77 13.58
N LYS A 144 4.59 -15.32 12.50
CA LYS A 144 6.02 -15.64 12.45
C LYS A 144 6.89 -14.38 12.48
N ARG A 145 6.48 -13.31 11.81
CA ARG A 145 7.22 -12.04 11.78
C ARG A 145 7.14 -11.32 13.12
N PHE A 146 5.99 -11.35 13.79
CA PHE A 146 5.79 -10.74 15.10
C PHE A 146 6.52 -11.50 16.22
N ILE A 147 6.45 -12.83 16.25
CA ILE A 147 7.02 -13.64 17.34
C ILE A 147 8.50 -13.95 17.11
N TYR A 148 8.86 -14.43 15.92
CA TYR A 148 10.21 -14.98 15.68
C TYR A 148 11.18 -13.98 15.04
N GLN A 149 10.72 -12.76 14.71
CA GLN A 149 11.50 -11.72 14.02
C GLN A 149 12.27 -12.21 12.77
N ARG A 150 11.84 -13.33 12.17
CA ARG A 150 12.52 -13.89 11.00
C ARG A 150 12.40 -12.96 9.81
N ASP A 151 13.44 -12.90 8.99
CA ASP A 151 13.40 -12.19 7.71
C ASP A 151 12.22 -12.64 6.87
N ALA A 152 11.29 -11.73 6.61
CA ALA A 152 10.24 -11.96 5.65
C ALA A 152 10.88 -11.88 4.25
N PHE A 153 10.77 -12.97 3.50
CA PHE A 153 11.17 -13.01 2.11
C PHE A 153 10.00 -12.54 1.25
N PHE A 154 10.29 -11.71 0.26
CA PHE A 154 9.34 -11.37 -0.78
C PHE A 154 9.41 -12.43 -1.89
N HIS A 155 8.29 -12.68 -2.56
CA HIS A 155 8.21 -13.67 -3.64
C HIS A 155 8.11 -13.00 -5.01
N GLY A 156 8.86 -13.52 -5.98
CA GLY A 156 8.77 -13.12 -7.39
C GLY A 156 9.69 -11.97 -7.79
N LEU A 157 9.36 -11.34 -8.91
CA LEU A 157 10.17 -10.26 -9.50
C LEU A 157 10.02 -8.97 -8.69
N SER A 158 11.06 -8.14 -8.71
CA SER A 158 11.04 -6.75 -8.22
C SER A 158 11.26 -5.81 -9.39
N LEU A 159 10.68 -4.61 -9.32
CA LEU A 159 11.12 -3.51 -10.18
C LEU A 159 12.58 -3.16 -9.85
N SER A 160 13.30 -2.64 -10.84
CA SER A 160 14.56 -1.93 -10.63
C SER A 160 14.30 -0.46 -10.35
N THR A 161 15.30 0.27 -9.85
CA THR A 161 15.19 1.72 -9.61
C THR A 161 14.80 2.47 -10.89
N LEU A 162 15.42 2.15 -12.03
CA LEU A 162 15.06 2.76 -13.30
C LEU A 162 13.63 2.44 -13.73
N GLU A 163 13.16 1.20 -13.53
CA GLU A 163 11.78 0.81 -13.85
C GLU A 163 10.77 1.54 -12.95
N PHE A 164 11.07 1.68 -11.66
CA PHE A 164 10.26 2.43 -10.71
C PHE A 164 10.19 3.91 -11.09
N ASP A 165 11.33 4.52 -11.41
CA ASP A 165 11.42 5.92 -11.80
C ASP A 165 10.63 6.23 -13.08
N VAL A 166 10.77 5.37 -14.11
CA VAL A 166 10.00 5.48 -15.35
C VAL A 166 8.51 5.32 -15.10
N LEU A 167 8.12 4.34 -14.26
CA LEU A 167 6.72 4.15 -13.89
C LEU A 167 6.14 5.39 -13.19
N GLY A 168 6.88 5.96 -12.23
CA GLY A 168 6.45 7.16 -11.49
C GLY A 168 6.27 8.38 -12.39
N ALA A 169 7.23 8.63 -13.29
CA ALA A 169 7.16 9.72 -14.26
C ALA A 169 5.97 9.57 -15.22
N LEU A 170 5.75 8.37 -15.75
CA LEU A 170 4.62 8.11 -16.66
C LEU A 170 3.26 8.31 -15.97
N ILE A 171 3.13 7.90 -14.72
CA ILE A 171 1.89 8.10 -13.94
C ILE A 171 1.67 9.58 -13.60
N ALA A 172 2.76 10.34 -13.40
CA ALA A 172 2.71 11.79 -13.26
C ALA A 172 2.37 12.53 -14.57
N GLY A 173 2.34 11.82 -15.69
CA GLY A 173 2.03 12.38 -17.02
C GLY A 173 3.25 12.93 -17.76
N GLU A 174 4.47 12.61 -17.32
CA GLU A 174 5.69 13.02 -18.02
C GLU A 174 5.92 12.19 -19.29
N ASP A 175 6.38 12.85 -20.35
CA ASP A 175 6.74 12.18 -21.60
C ASP A 175 8.11 11.49 -21.53
N CYS A 176 8.27 10.38 -22.25
CA CYS A 176 9.51 9.61 -22.30
C CYS A 176 10.71 10.44 -22.78
N ASN A 177 10.51 11.40 -23.70
CA ASN A 177 11.58 12.28 -24.18
C ASN A 177 12.03 13.25 -23.09
N HIS A 178 11.09 13.82 -22.35
CA HIS A 178 11.40 14.74 -21.25
C HIS A 178 12.13 14.00 -20.12
N LEU A 179 11.67 12.79 -19.76
CA LEU A 179 12.33 11.95 -18.76
C LEU A 179 13.75 11.56 -19.18
N ALA A 180 13.96 11.17 -20.44
CA ALA A 180 15.28 10.81 -20.96
C ALA A 180 16.27 11.98 -20.85
N ARG A 181 15.84 13.18 -21.25
CA ARG A 181 16.65 14.41 -21.12
C ARG A 181 16.94 14.77 -19.67
N GLY A 182 15.92 14.74 -18.81
CA GLY A 182 16.03 15.10 -17.39
C GLY A 182 16.96 14.18 -16.59
N ARG A 183 17.11 12.91 -17.01
CA ARG A 183 17.97 11.93 -16.33
C ARG A 183 19.26 11.58 -17.09
N HIS A 184 19.55 12.28 -18.19
CA HIS A 184 20.71 12.00 -19.05
C HIS A 184 20.78 10.53 -19.52
N LEU A 185 19.63 9.95 -19.86
CA LEU A 185 19.53 8.56 -20.33
C LEU A 185 19.25 8.51 -21.84
N ASP A 186 19.69 7.43 -22.49
CA ASP A 186 19.22 7.11 -23.85
C ASP A 186 17.71 6.84 -23.80
N ILE A 187 16.97 7.45 -24.72
CA ILE A 187 15.54 7.24 -24.90
C ILE A 187 15.20 5.75 -25.08
N ARG A 188 16.10 4.97 -25.71
CA ARG A 188 15.94 3.51 -25.85
C ARG A 188 15.97 2.81 -24.49
N ALA A 189 16.80 3.27 -23.56
CA ALA A 189 16.85 2.73 -22.21
C ALA A 189 15.55 3.01 -21.44
N VAL A 190 14.95 4.19 -21.63
CA VAL A 190 13.65 4.56 -21.05
C VAL A 190 12.54 3.65 -21.58
N TYR A 191 12.42 3.48 -22.90
CA TYR A 191 11.43 2.55 -23.47
C TYR A 191 11.66 1.10 -23.07
N ALA A 192 12.91 0.65 -23.00
CA ALA A 192 13.23 -0.69 -22.54
C ALA A 192 12.85 -0.89 -21.07
N ALA A 193 13.06 0.11 -20.21
CA ALA A 193 12.65 0.08 -18.81
C ALA A 193 11.12 0.05 -18.67
N LYS A 194 10.40 0.90 -19.40
CA LYS A 194 8.93 0.87 -19.48
C LYS A 194 8.42 -0.54 -19.81
N ARG A 195 8.91 -1.11 -20.90
CA ARG A 195 8.49 -2.44 -21.38
C ARG A 195 8.79 -3.56 -20.37
N ARG A 196 9.93 -3.47 -19.66
CA ARG A 196 10.26 -4.42 -18.60
C ARG A 196 9.33 -4.28 -17.39
N ALA A 197 9.00 -3.06 -16.98
CA ALA A 197 8.06 -2.80 -15.89
C ALA A 197 6.68 -3.38 -16.22
N GLU A 198 6.15 -3.11 -17.42
CA GLU A 198 4.87 -3.65 -17.90
C GLU A 198 4.87 -5.18 -17.92
N LYS A 199 5.93 -5.79 -18.45
CA LYS A 199 6.07 -7.26 -18.47
C LYS A 199 6.06 -7.85 -17.06
N LYS A 200 6.73 -7.21 -16.10
CA LYS A 200 6.76 -7.66 -14.70
C LYS A 200 5.40 -7.52 -14.03
N MET A 201 4.72 -6.40 -14.26
CA MET A 201 3.40 -6.11 -13.68
C MET A 201 2.28 -6.87 -14.39
N GLY A 202 2.52 -7.40 -15.59
CA GLY A 202 1.53 -8.12 -16.39
C GLY A 202 0.38 -7.23 -16.86
N ALA A 203 0.63 -5.93 -17.01
CA ALA A 203 -0.33 -4.93 -17.45
C ALA A 203 0.41 -3.79 -18.17
N ASP A 204 -0.21 -3.22 -19.21
CA ASP A 204 0.32 -2.04 -19.91
C ASP A 204 0.02 -0.79 -19.07
N ILE A 205 1.05 0.04 -18.84
CA ILE A 205 0.97 1.29 -18.06
C ILE A 205 -0.05 2.26 -18.70
N ASN A 206 -0.23 2.18 -20.01
CA ASN A 206 -1.18 2.98 -20.79
C ASN A 206 -2.61 2.41 -20.81
N THR A 207 -2.86 1.24 -20.22
CA THR A 207 -4.21 0.65 -20.21
C THR A 207 -5.16 1.55 -19.37
N PRO A 208 -6.41 1.79 -19.81
CA PRO A 208 -7.38 2.60 -19.06
C PRO A 208 -7.61 2.16 -17.62
N CYS A 209 -7.34 0.89 -17.29
CA CYS A 209 -7.41 0.35 -15.92
C CYS A 209 -6.36 0.94 -14.96
N ILE A 210 -5.28 1.52 -15.47
CA ILE A 210 -4.21 2.16 -14.69
C ILE A 210 -4.39 3.70 -14.65
N ILE A 211 -5.04 4.27 -15.67
CA ILE A 211 -5.14 5.73 -15.88
C ILE A 211 -6.53 6.30 -15.54
N SER A 212 -7.59 5.49 -15.52
CA SER A 212 -8.96 5.95 -15.21
C SER A 212 -9.57 5.27 -13.97
N PRO A 213 -10.05 6.04 -12.97
CA PRO A 213 -10.76 5.49 -11.80
C PRO A 213 -12.12 4.86 -12.12
N THR A 214 -12.62 4.99 -13.35
CA THR A 214 -14.04 4.84 -13.67
C THR A 214 -14.47 3.42 -14.09
N GLN A 215 -13.57 2.44 -14.17
CA GLN A 215 -13.93 1.07 -14.61
C GLN A 215 -13.56 -0.06 -13.62
N ILE A 216 -13.20 0.26 -12.38
CA ILE A 216 -12.66 -0.72 -11.42
C ILE A 216 -13.75 -1.49 -10.63
N GLY A 217 -15.02 -1.06 -10.72
CA GLY A 217 -16.16 -1.74 -10.08
C GLY A 217 -16.36 -3.21 -10.47
N ARG A 218 -15.74 -3.69 -11.57
CA ARG A 218 -15.86 -5.09 -12.01
C ARG A 218 -14.71 -6.02 -11.61
N TYR A 219 -13.53 -5.50 -11.24
CA TYR A 219 -12.36 -6.35 -10.94
C TYR A 219 -12.19 -6.64 -9.43
N ILE A 220 -12.53 -5.67 -8.57
CA ILE A 220 -12.57 -5.88 -7.11
C ILE A 220 -13.62 -6.95 -6.76
N MET A 221 -14.75 -6.96 -7.48
CA MET A 221 -15.80 -7.97 -7.39
C MET A 221 -15.41 -9.39 -7.84
N LYS A 222 -14.22 -9.63 -8.40
CA LYS A 222 -13.80 -11.00 -8.74
C LYS A 222 -12.70 -11.50 -7.82
N GLY A 223 -11.71 -10.67 -7.48
CA GLY A 223 -10.66 -11.08 -6.54
C GLY A 223 -11.15 -11.24 -5.09
N TRP A 224 -12.05 -10.35 -4.65
CA TRP A 224 -12.54 -10.32 -3.27
C TRP A 224 -13.85 -11.06 -3.06
N LEU A 225 -14.65 -11.26 -4.12
CA LEU A 225 -15.84 -12.10 -4.04
C LEU A 225 -15.47 -13.56 -3.75
N PHE A 226 -14.31 -14.06 -4.19
CA PHE A 226 -13.81 -15.37 -3.76
C PHE A 226 -13.42 -15.41 -2.28
N LEU A 227 -12.93 -14.30 -1.70
CA LEU A 227 -12.63 -14.24 -0.27
C LEU A 227 -13.91 -14.15 0.57
N VAL A 228 -14.93 -13.41 0.11
CA VAL A 228 -16.23 -13.27 0.80
C VAL A 228 -17.09 -14.53 0.64
N ILE A 229 -17.10 -15.17 -0.52
CA ILE A 229 -17.80 -16.46 -0.73
C ILE A 229 -17.18 -17.56 0.16
N ALA A 230 -15.87 -17.53 0.42
CA ALA A 230 -15.22 -18.46 1.33
C ALA A 230 -15.41 -18.16 2.83
N ILE A 231 -15.95 -16.98 3.18
CA ILE A 231 -16.27 -16.60 4.58
C ILE A 231 -17.75 -16.84 4.91
N VAL A 232 -18.63 -16.79 3.91
CA VAL A 232 -20.09 -16.95 4.07
C VAL A 232 -20.58 -18.34 3.61
N GLY A 233 -19.69 -19.22 3.12
CA GLY A 233 -19.95 -20.61 2.77
C GLY A 233 -19.28 -21.60 3.70
#